data_AF-A0A9W5TTB5-F1
#
_entry.id   AF-A0A9W5TTB5-F1
#
_cell.length_a   1.000
_cell.length_b   1.000
_cell.length_c   1.000
_cell.angle_alpha   90.00
_cell.angle_beta   90.00
_cell.angle_gamma   90.00
#
_symmetry.space_group_name_H-M   'P 1'
#
loop_
_entity.id
_entity.type
_entity.pdbx_description
1 polymer ?
#
loop_
_entity_poly.entity_id
_entity_poly.type
_entity_poly.pdbx_seq_one_letter_code
_entity_poly.pdbx_strand_id
1 'polypeptide(L)'
;PGATDTVVYNVSGSGRAINITYVDTGGLLQTEFNVMLPWSREVTLPQPGEDSASISIINVGREVNCSITVNGTQVEQRTGAGLTICAATR
;
A
#
# COMPACT_ATOMS: atom_id res chain seq x y z
N PRO A 1 -24.20 -7.82 -0.73
CA PRO A 1 -22.73 -7.59 -0.78
C PRO A 1 -22.30 -7.34 -2.24
N GLY A 2 -21.63 -6.22 -2.52
CA GLY A 2 -21.08 -5.96 -3.86
C GLY A 2 -19.89 -6.87 -4.16
N ALA A 3 -19.50 -6.98 -5.43
CA ALA A 3 -18.29 -7.70 -5.81
C ALA A 3 -17.04 -6.99 -5.29
N THR A 4 -15.99 -7.76 -4.97
CA THR A 4 -14.76 -7.25 -4.35
C THR A 4 -13.51 -7.86 -4.97
N ASP A 5 -12.41 -7.12 -4.93
CA ASP A 5 -11.08 -7.59 -5.32
C ASP A 5 -10.18 -7.74 -4.10
N THR A 6 -9.28 -8.71 -4.18
CA THR A 6 -8.18 -8.87 -3.23
C THR A 6 -7.06 -7.92 -3.61
N VAL A 7 -6.68 -7.03 -2.69
CA VAL A 7 -5.60 -6.07 -2.87
C VAL A 7 -4.49 -6.35 -1.87
N VAL A 8 -3.25 -6.49 -2.36
CA VAL A 8 -2.07 -6.66 -1.53
C VAL A 8 -1.16 -5.44 -1.68
N TYR A 9 -0.93 -4.76 -0.57
CA TYR A 9 0.09 -3.74 -0.43
C TYR A 9 1.40 -4.41 0.04
N ASN A 10 2.51 -4.05 -0.60
CA ASN A 10 3.83 -4.45 -0.16
C ASN A 10 4.72 -3.22 -0.02
N VAL A 11 5.54 -3.17 1.04
CA VAL A 11 6.57 -2.15 1.24
C VAL A 11 7.86 -2.87 1.60
N SER A 12 8.78 -2.87 0.65
CA SER A 12 10.15 -3.37 0.85
C SER A 12 11.11 -2.22 1.14
N GLY A 13 12.16 -2.52 1.88
CA GLY A 13 13.12 -1.55 2.40
C GLY A 13 13.83 -2.10 3.62
N SER A 14 14.68 -1.29 4.25
CA SER A 14 15.39 -1.67 5.47
C SER A 14 15.03 -0.76 6.63
N GLY A 15 15.09 -1.30 7.85
CA GLY A 15 14.79 -0.56 9.07
C GLY A 15 13.29 -0.40 9.30
N ARG A 16 12.85 0.84 9.58
CA ARG A 16 11.46 1.16 9.92
C ARG A 16 10.93 2.34 9.12
N ALA A 17 9.65 2.27 8.76
CA ALA A 17 8.87 3.43 8.34
C ALA A 17 8.35 4.18 9.58
N ILE A 18 8.26 5.51 9.50
CA ILE A 18 7.64 6.33 10.55
C ILE A 18 6.16 5.98 10.64
N ASN A 19 5.48 6.01 9.49
CA ASN A 19 4.14 5.49 9.36
C ASN A 19 3.86 4.96 7.95
N ILE A 20 2.86 4.10 7.88
CA ILE A 20 2.24 3.62 6.64
C ILE A 20 0.74 3.89 6.75
N THR A 21 0.17 4.54 5.75
CA THR A 21 -1.27 4.77 5.64
C THR A 21 -1.78 4.09 4.38
N TYR A 22 -2.85 3.29 4.48
CA TYR A 22 -3.43 2.55 3.36
C TYR A 22 -4.95 2.53 3.43
N VAL A 23 -5.60 2.27 2.30
CA VAL A 23 -7.05 2.01 2.24
C VAL A 23 -7.31 0.54 2.58
N ASP A 24 -8.08 0.30 3.64
CA ASP A 24 -8.43 -1.03 4.16
C ASP A 24 -9.83 -1.46 3.70
N THR A 25 -10.20 -2.69 4.07
CA THR A 25 -11.50 -3.29 3.86
C THR A 25 -12.62 -2.36 4.32
N GLY A 26 -13.54 -2.06 3.41
CA GLY A 26 -14.60 -1.05 3.64
C GLY A 26 -14.24 0.37 3.19
N GLY A 27 -13.08 0.58 2.57
CA GLY A 27 -12.68 1.86 1.96
C GLY A 27 -12.21 2.91 2.96
N LEU A 28 -11.85 2.49 4.18
CA LEU A 28 -11.41 3.38 5.25
C LEU A 28 -9.88 3.44 5.31
N LEU A 29 -9.33 4.61 5.63
CA LEU A 29 -7.90 4.76 5.84
C LEU A 29 -7.49 4.17 7.19
N GLN A 30 -6.46 3.32 7.16
CA GLN A 30 -5.75 2.83 8.34
C GLN A 30 -4.35 3.42 8.38
N THR A 31 -3.83 3.69 9.58
CA THR A 31 -2.47 4.19 9.78
C THR A 31 -1.76 3.35 10.81
N GLU A 32 -0.57 2.85 10.45
CA GLU A 32 0.32 2.10 11.32
C GLU A 32 1.59 2.92 11.57
N PHE A 33 2.06 2.97 12.82
CA PHE A 33 3.23 3.76 13.22
C PHE A 33 4.42 2.87 13.60
N ASN A 34 5.63 3.37 13.37
CA ASN A 34 6.89 2.71 13.71
C ASN A 34 7.00 1.28 13.12
N VAL A 35 6.64 1.14 11.85
CA VAL A 35 6.45 -0.14 11.17
C VAL A 35 7.79 -0.74 10.75
N MET A 36 8.04 -2.01 11.07
CA MET A 36 9.21 -2.76 10.58
C MET A 36 9.08 -3.06 9.09
N LEU A 37 10.17 -2.91 8.34
CA LEU A 37 10.24 -3.33 6.94
C LEU A 37 11.05 -4.64 6.80
N PRO A 38 10.68 -5.52 5.84
CA PRO A 38 9.56 -5.38 4.90
C PRO A 38 8.19 -5.57 5.56
N TRP A 39 7.17 -4.92 4.99
CA TRP A 39 5.79 -4.95 5.45
C TRP A 39 4.85 -5.36 4.32
N SER A 40 3.76 -6.06 4.64
CA SER A 40 2.71 -6.36 3.69
C SER A 40 1.34 -6.46 4.36
N ARG A 41 0.30 -6.12 3.61
CA ARG A 41 -1.09 -6.19 4.05
C ARG A 41 -1.99 -6.60 2.89
N GLU A 42 -2.83 -7.59 3.14
CA GLU A 42 -3.90 -8.01 2.25
C GLU A 42 -5.23 -7.45 2.75
N VAL A 43 -6.03 -6.88 1.83
CA VAL A 43 -7.32 -6.27 2.12
C VAL A 43 -8.32 -6.62 1.01
N THR A 44 -9.61 -6.41 1.29
CA THR A 44 -10.69 -6.65 0.33
C THR A 44 -11.38 -5.33 -0.01
N LEU A 45 -11.24 -4.86 -1.26
CA LEU A 45 -11.82 -3.59 -1.71
C LEU A 45 -12.99 -3.81 -2.69
N PRO A 46 -13.99 -2.91 -2.74
CA PRO A 46 -15.05 -2.97 -3.76
C PRO A 46 -14.47 -2.95 -5.18
N GLN A 47 -15.07 -3.70 -6.09
CA GLN A 47 -14.67 -3.69 -7.50
C GLN A 47 -14.98 -2.36 -8.21
N PRO A 48 -14.04 -1.83 -9.04
CA PRO A 48 -12.66 -2.30 -9.23
C PRO A 48 -11.76 -1.88 -8.06
N GLY A 49 -11.02 -2.83 -7.47
CA GLY A 49 -10.18 -2.56 -6.29
C GLY A 49 -9.06 -1.57 -6.57
N GLU A 50 -8.55 -1.55 -7.80
CA GLU A 50 -7.54 -0.61 -8.28
C GLU A 50 -7.98 0.86 -8.18
N ASP A 51 -9.26 1.17 -8.41
CA ASP A 51 -9.78 2.55 -8.30
C ASP A 51 -9.69 3.12 -6.87
N SER A 52 -9.62 2.24 -5.85
CA SER A 52 -9.57 2.63 -4.43
C SER A 52 -8.20 2.38 -3.79
N ALA A 53 -7.37 1.53 -4.39
CA ALA A 53 -6.12 1.08 -3.78
C ALA A 53 -5.08 2.21 -3.72
N SER A 54 -4.69 2.58 -2.51
CA SER A 54 -3.61 3.54 -2.29
C SER A 54 -2.88 3.29 -0.98
N ILE A 55 -1.58 3.57 -1.00
CA ILE A 55 -0.68 3.48 0.15
C ILE A 55 0.32 4.65 0.15
N SER A 56 0.50 5.26 1.31
CA SER A 56 1.47 6.31 1.58
C SER A 56 2.43 5.86 2.67
N ILE A 57 3.72 6.09 2.45
CA ILE A 57 4.81 5.68 3.34
C ILE A 57 5.65 6.90 3.66
N ILE A 58 5.81 7.21 4.95
CA ILE A 58 6.79 8.19 5.43
C ILE A 58 7.95 7.45 6.08
N ASN A 59 9.17 7.73 5.63
CA ASN A 59 10.36 7.06 6.12
C ASN A 59 11.57 8.02 6.15
N VAL A 60 12.62 7.66 6.90
CA VAL A 60 13.79 8.54 7.08
C VAL A 60 15.02 7.99 6.38
N GLY A 61 15.57 8.78 5.46
CA GLY A 61 16.95 8.65 4.96
C GLY A 61 17.28 7.37 4.19
N ARG A 62 16.28 6.57 3.80
CA ARG A 62 16.45 5.34 3.02
C ARG A 62 15.41 5.30 1.91
N GLU A 63 15.65 4.54 0.87
CA GLU A 63 14.61 4.25 -0.11
C GLU A 63 13.71 3.12 0.38
N VAL A 64 12.45 3.21 0.00
CA VAL A 64 11.47 2.12 0.09
C VAL A 64 10.93 1.86 -1.31
N ASN A 65 10.56 0.62 -1.58
CA ASN A 65 9.82 0.25 -2.78
C ASN A 65 8.45 -0.26 -2.35
N CYS A 66 7.39 0.45 -2.76
CA CYS A 66 6.01 0.03 -2.59
C CYS A 66 5.48 -0.62 -3.85
N SER A 67 4.59 -1.61 -3.69
CA SER A 67 3.80 -2.16 -4.78
C SER A 67 2.36 -2.45 -4.37
N ILE A 68 1.47 -2.43 -5.35
CA ILE A 68 0.05 -2.78 -5.22
C ILE A 68 -0.23 -3.92 -6.19
N THR A 69 -0.81 -4.99 -5.68
CA THR A 69 -1.26 -6.14 -6.47
C THR A 69 -2.77 -6.30 -6.31
N VAL A 70 -3.52 -6.40 -7.41
CA VAL A 70 -4.96 -6.64 -7.43
C VAL A 70 -5.22 -8.00 -8.07
N ASN A 71 -5.91 -8.89 -7.35
CA ASN A 71 -6.19 -10.26 -7.78
C ASN A 71 -4.95 -11.00 -8.33
N GLY A 72 -3.79 -10.79 -7.69
CA GLY A 72 -2.52 -11.40 -8.08
C GLY A 72 -1.75 -10.68 -9.21
N THR A 73 -2.30 -9.62 -9.81
CA THR A 73 -1.63 -8.81 -10.83
C THR A 73 -1.07 -7.53 -10.23
N GLN A 74 0.24 -7.28 -10.36
CA GLN A 74 0.83 -6.02 -9.92
C GLN A 74 0.36 -4.88 -10.83
N VAL A 75 -0.31 -3.88 -10.26
CA VAL A 75 -0.88 -2.74 -11.00
C VAL A 75 -0.09 -1.45 -10.80
N GLU A 76 0.62 -1.31 -9.68
CA GLU A 76 1.45 -0.14 -9.38
C GLU A 76 2.72 -0.56 -8.64
N GLN A 77 3.81 0.15 -8.90
CA GLN A 77 5.04 0.07 -8.12
C GLN A 77 5.77 1.40 -8.13
N ARG A 78 6.39 1.76 -7.01
CA ARG A 78 7.18 2.98 -6.89
C ARG A 78 8.28 2.83 -5.87
N THR A 79 9.47 3.32 -6.24
CA THR A 79 10.57 3.54 -5.31
C THR A 79 10.65 5.02 -4.94
N GLY A 80 10.88 5.32 -3.67
CA GLY A 80 11.02 6.69 -3.18
C GLY A 80 11.61 6.78 -1.79
N ALA A 81 11.80 8.00 -1.29
CA ALA A 81 12.33 8.28 0.03
C ALA A 81 11.63 9.51 0.64
N GLY A 82 11.54 9.56 1.97
CA GLY A 82 10.88 10.67 2.67
C GLY A 82 9.37 10.51 2.68
N LEU A 83 8.72 10.72 1.53
CA LEU A 83 7.31 10.43 1.28
C LEU A 83 7.20 9.64 -0.03
N THR A 84 6.72 8.41 0.06
CA THR A 84 6.47 7.55 -1.12
C THR A 84 5.01 7.18 -1.18
N ILE A 85 4.39 7.32 -2.35
CA ILE A 85 2.97 7.01 -2.56
C ILE A 85 2.87 6.02 -3.72
N CYS A 86 2.21 4.89 -3.49
CA CYS A 86 1.71 4.03 -4.55
C CYS A 86 0.20 4.17 -4.60
N ALA A 87 -0.33 4.48 -5.77
CA ALA A 87 -1.76 4.48 -6.05
C ALA A 87 -1.92 4.02 -7.50
N ALA A 88 -2.85 3.10 -7.77
CA ALA A 88 -3.07 2.67 -9.15
C ALA A 88 -3.57 3.87 -9.97
N THR A 89 -2.85 4.22 -11.02
CA THR A 89 -3.24 5.28 -11.96
C THR A 89 -4.22 4.69 -12.98
N ARG A 90 -5.36 5.37 -13.16
CA ARG A 90 -6.33 5.08 -14.23
C ARG A 90 -5.73 5.28 -15.61
#